data_AF-A0A2D9I8G4-F1
#
_entry.id   AF-A0A2D9I8G4-F1
#
_cell.length_a   1.000
_cell.length_b   1.000
_cell.length_c   1.000
_cell.angle_alpha   90.00
_cell.angle_beta   90.00
_cell.angle_gamma   90.00
#
_symmetry.space_group_name_H-M   'P 1'
#
loop_
_entity.id
_entity.type
_entity.pdbx_description
1 polymer ?
#
loop_
_entity_poly.entity_id
_entity_poly.type
_entity_poly.pdbx_seq_one_letter_code
_entity_poly.pdbx_strand_id
1 'polypeptide(L)'
;MNKKWTDINQIYFPDGVRSVYFDGKRVKRVDIQIERSFLELTSSEYDCSNLPDHIHYLPRRQAAQYLGLSESTLTRYHEKGLLTWITRRNRTPIYKREALDAFLKKS
;
A
#
# COMPACT_ATOMS: atom_id res chain seq x y z
N MET A 1 24.29 6.65 1.28
CA MET A 1 23.82 5.38 0.68
C MET A 1 22.50 4.99 1.32
N ASN A 2 21.38 5.08 0.57
CA ASN A 2 20.13 4.47 1.01
C ASN A 2 20.38 2.96 1.10
N LYS A 3 20.34 2.38 2.31
CA LYS A 3 20.24 0.92 2.46
C LYS A 3 18.97 0.50 1.72
N LYS A 4 19.10 0.12 0.44
CA LYS A 4 18.07 -0.65 -0.27
C LYS A 4 17.77 -1.82 0.67
N TRP A 5 16.48 -2.05 0.97
CA TRP A 5 16.09 -3.31 1.61
C TRP A 5 16.45 -4.38 0.60
N THR A 6 17.65 -4.96 0.73
CA THR A 6 18.21 -5.75 -0.36
C THR A 6 17.48 -7.05 -0.57
N ASP A 7 16.55 -7.43 0.31
CA ASP A 7 15.53 -8.40 -0.05
C ASP A 7 14.38 -8.44 0.96
N ILE A 8 13.31 -7.67 0.74
CA ILE A 8 12.06 -7.82 1.54
C ILE A 8 11.46 -9.24 1.42
N ASN A 9 11.90 -10.01 0.42
CA ASN A 9 11.48 -11.38 0.19
C ASN A 9 12.17 -12.36 1.14
N GLN A 10 13.32 -12.00 1.73
CA GLN A 10 14.02 -12.83 2.72
C GLN A 10 13.39 -12.77 4.12
N ILE A 11 12.45 -11.85 4.35
CA ILE A 11 11.85 -11.65 5.67
C ILE A 11 10.66 -12.59 5.84
N TYR A 12 10.88 -13.65 6.61
CA TYR A 12 9.85 -14.59 7.01
C TYR A 12 9.14 -14.12 8.29
N PHE A 13 7.81 -14.25 8.30
CA PHE A 13 6.98 -14.03 9.48
C PHE A 13 6.32 -15.36 9.85
N PRO A 14 6.68 -15.97 11.00
CA PRO A 14 5.98 -17.15 11.48
C PRO A 14 4.49 -16.89 11.69
N ASP A 15 3.70 -17.95 11.74
CA ASP A 15 2.25 -17.84 11.92
C ASP A 15 1.89 -17.10 13.22
N GLY A 16 0.92 -16.20 13.11
CA GLY A 16 0.52 -15.30 14.21
C GLY A 16 1.49 -14.14 14.51
N VAL A 17 2.71 -14.13 13.94
CA VAL A 17 3.71 -13.10 14.22
C VAL A 17 3.45 -11.84 13.38
N ARG A 18 3.26 -10.71 14.07
CA ARG A 18 3.00 -9.39 13.45
C ARG A 18 4.26 -8.55 13.24
N SER A 19 5.35 -8.86 13.92
CA SER A 19 6.63 -8.18 13.74
C SER A 19 7.82 -9.06 14.10
N VAL A 20 8.92 -8.94 13.36
CA VAL A 20 10.20 -9.62 13.60
C VAL A 20 11.33 -8.58 13.69
N TYR A 21 12.49 -8.99 14.20
CA TYR A 21 13.71 -8.19 14.09
C TYR A 21 14.54 -8.71 12.90
N PHE A 22 14.95 -7.79 12.03
CA PHE A 22 15.78 -8.07 10.86
C PHE A 22 16.85 -6.99 10.75
N ASP A 23 18.12 -7.36 10.61
CA ASP A 23 19.28 -6.44 10.64
C ASP A 23 19.24 -5.44 11.83
N GLY A 24 18.92 -5.96 13.04
CA GLY A 24 18.83 -5.14 14.26
C GLY A 24 17.65 -4.17 14.32
N LYS A 25 16.74 -4.19 13.34
CA LYS A 25 15.57 -3.30 13.27
C LYS A 25 14.27 -4.07 13.39
N ARG A 26 13.30 -3.50 14.10
CA ARG A 26 11.94 -4.05 14.14
C ARG A 26 11.22 -3.81 12.81
N VAL A 27 10.71 -4.89 12.25
CA VAL A 27 9.97 -4.92 10.99
C VAL A 27 8.55 -5.44 11.27
N LYS A 28 7.53 -4.68 10.86
CA LYS A 28 6.14 -5.13 10.95
C LYS A 28 5.75 -5.84 9.67
N ARG A 29 4.93 -6.89 9.78
CA ARG A 29 4.40 -7.64 8.64
C ARG A 29 3.64 -6.75 7.66
N VAL A 30 2.86 -5.81 8.20
CA VAL A 30 2.12 -4.81 7.42
C VAL A 30 3.06 -3.93 6.59
N ASP A 31 4.19 -3.48 7.15
CA ASP A 31 5.15 -2.66 6.41
C ASP A 31 5.71 -3.40 5.19
N ILE A 32 5.96 -4.72 5.34
CA ILE A 32 6.44 -5.56 4.25
C ILE A 32 5.35 -5.80 3.19
N GLN A 33 4.10 -6.02 3.61
CA GLN A 33 2.99 -6.14 2.66
C GLN A 33 2.79 -4.87 1.84
N ILE A 34 2.83 -3.71 2.50
CA ILE A 34 2.78 -2.40 1.84
C ILE A 34 3.93 -2.27 0.83
N GLU A 35 5.14 -2.67 1.22
CA GLU A 35 6.31 -2.60 0.35
C GLU A 35 6.19 -3.51 -0.86
N ARG A 36 5.74 -4.75 -0.68
CA ARG A 36 5.53 -5.71 -1.77
C ARG A 36 4.50 -5.18 -2.76
N SER A 37 3.33 -4.76 -2.28
CA SER A 37 2.30 -4.19 -3.16
C SER A 37 2.81 -2.93 -3.87
N PHE A 38 3.56 -2.06 -3.19
CA PHE A 38 4.14 -0.87 -3.81
C PHE A 38 5.11 -1.23 -4.93
N LEU A 39 6.07 -2.13 -4.69
CA LEU A 39 7.05 -2.53 -5.70
C LEU A 39 6.38 -3.22 -6.89
N GLU A 40 5.41 -4.11 -6.66
CA GLU A 40 4.69 -4.78 -7.74
C GLU A 40 3.90 -3.79 -8.62
N LEU A 41 3.16 -2.87 -8.00
CA LEU A 41 2.35 -1.87 -8.70
C LEU A 41 3.16 -0.74 -9.36
N THR A 42 4.41 -0.53 -8.96
CA THR A 42 5.30 0.49 -9.56
C THR A 42 6.31 -0.09 -10.53
N SER A 43 6.66 -1.37 -10.40
CA SER A 43 7.53 -2.09 -11.34
C SER A 43 6.81 -2.46 -12.65
N SER A 44 5.49 -2.52 -12.62
CA SER A 44 4.65 -2.86 -13.77
C SER A 44 3.72 -1.69 -14.04
N GLU A 45 3.45 -1.35 -15.31
CA GLU A 45 2.29 -0.53 -15.68
C GLU A 45 1.01 -1.35 -15.45
N TYR A 46 0.72 -1.66 -14.20
CA TYR A 46 -0.38 -2.53 -13.80
C TYR A 46 -1.71 -1.86 -14.15
N ASP A 47 -2.57 -2.60 -14.88
CA ASP A 47 -3.95 -2.18 -15.05
C ASP A 47 -4.67 -2.31 -13.71
N CYS A 48 -4.98 -1.15 -13.10
CA CYS A 48 -5.66 -1.09 -11.83
C CYS A 48 -7.11 -1.58 -11.93
N SER A 49 -7.68 -1.76 -13.12
CA SER A 49 -9.04 -2.24 -13.32
C SER A 49 -9.22 -3.70 -12.87
N ASN A 50 -8.15 -4.50 -12.86
CA ASN A 50 -8.19 -5.91 -12.48
C ASN A 50 -7.05 -6.27 -11.50
N LEU A 51 -7.18 -5.78 -10.26
CA LEU A 51 -6.17 -6.01 -9.23
C LEU A 51 -6.24 -7.43 -8.64
N PRO A 52 -5.12 -8.17 -8.60
CA PRO A 52 -5.04 -9.47 -7.93
C PRO A 52 -5.41 -9.40 -6.45
N ASP A 53 -5.98 -10.47 -5.91
CA ASP A 53 -6.46 -10.53 -4.52
C ASP A 53 -5.36 -10.32 -3.47
N HIS A 54 -4.11 -10.63 -3.80
CA HIS A 54 -2.97 -10.43 -2.89
C HIS A 54 -2.54 -8.96 -2.77
N ILE A 55 -3.05 -8.07 -3.62
CA ILE A 55 -2.79 -6.63 -3.53
C ILE A 55 -3.78 -5.99 -2.56
N HIS A 56 -3.30 -5.71 -1.36
CA HIS A 56 -4.11 -5.08 -0.30
C HIS A 56 -3.86 -3.58 -0.17
N TYR A 57 -2.81 -3.05 -0.79
CA TYR A 57 -2.36 -1.67 -0.61
C TYR A 57 -2.03 -1.04 -1.96
N LEU A 58 -2.58 0.15 -2.20
CA LEU A 58 -2.38 0.90 -3.44
C LEU A 58 -1.69 2.24 -3.16
N PRO A 59 -0.63 2.60 -3.89
CA PRO A 59 -0.10 3.97 -3.86
C PRO A 59 -1.15 4.96 -4.38
N ARG A 60 -1.02 6.24 -4.02
CA ARG A 60 -2.00 7.30 -4.37
C ARG A 60 -2.41 7.31 -5.84
N ARG A 61 -1.45 7.19 -6.76
CA ARG A 61 -1.73 7.23 -8.21
C ARG A 61 -2.60 6.05 -8.64
N GLN A 62 -2.23 4.83 -8.26
CA GLN A 62 -2.98 3.61 -8.56
C GLN A 62 -4.33 3.60 -7.85
N ALA A 63 -4.43 4.13 -6.62
CA ALA A 63 -5.70 4.27 -5.92
C ALA A 63 -6.65 5.24 -6.64
N ALA A 64 -6.13 6.33 -7.22
CA ALA A 64 -6.93 7.26 -8.00
C ALA A 64 -7.42 6.60 -9.30
N GLN A 65 -6.55 5.86 -9.99
CA GLN A 65 -6.91 5.08 -11.16
C GLN A 65 -7.97 4.01 -10.84
N TYR A 66 -7.81 3.28 -9.72
CA TYR A 66 -8.75 2.27 -9.25
C TYR A 66 -10.16 2.82 -9.03
N LEU A 67 -10.27 4.05 -8.52
CA LEU A 67 -11.54 4.72 -8.31
C LEU A 67 -12.05 5.49 -9.55
N GLY A 68 -11.29 5.55 -10.64
CA GLY A 68 -11.61 6.39 -11.79
C GLY A 68 -11.57 7.90 -11.49
N LEU A 69 -10.72 8.33 -10.55
CA LEU A 69 -10.61 9.72 -10.07
C LEU A 69 -9.24 10.34 -10.38
N SER A 70 -9.16 11.66 -10.29
CA SER A 70 -7.86 12.36 -10.26
C SER A 70 -7.17 12.23 -8.90
N GLU A 71 -5.84 12.26 -8.88
CA GLU A 71 -5.06 12.25 -7.62
C GLU A 71 -5.41 13.45 -6.70
N SER A 72 -5.76 14.59 -7.30
CA SER A 72 -6.21 15.78 -6.56
C SER A 72 -7.55 15.56 -5.87
N THR A 73 -8.51 14.93 -6.56
CA THR A 73 -9.82 14.58 -5.99
C THR A 73 -9.66 13.61 -4.83
N LEU A 74 -8.80 12.61 -5.02
CA LEU A 74 -8.50 11.62 -3.98
C LEU A 74 -7.88 12.28 -2.74
N THR A 75 -6.96 13.23 -2.94
CA THR A 75 -6.35 14.00 -1.85
C THR A 75 -7.41 14.84 -1.09
N ARG A 76 -8.32 15.48 -1.82
CA ARG A 76 -9.43 16.24 -1.20
C ARG A 76 -10.36 15.35 -0.38
N TYR A 77 -10.64 14.13 -0.82
CA TYR A 77 -11.43 13.18 -0.02
C TYR A 77 -10.71 12.75 1.25
N HIS A 78 -9.39 12.66 1.21
CA HIS A 78 -8.60 12.46 2.43
C HIS A 78 -8.70 13.63 3.40
N GLU A 79 -8.49 14.86 2.93
CA GLU A 79 -8.59 16.06 3.74
C GLU A 79 -9.98 16.23 4.38
N LYS A 80 -11.04 15.79 3.68
CA LYS A 80 -12.42 15.78 4.20
C LYS A 80 -12.75 14.60 5.11
N GLY A 81 -11.81 13.68 5.34
CA GLY A 81 -12.02 12.49 6.15
C GLY A 81 -12.91 11.41 5.51
N LEU A 82 -13.20 11.52 4.21
CA LEU A 82 -14.01 10.55 3.47
C LEU A 82 -13.22 9.28 3.11
N LEU A 83 -11.90 9.42 2.92
CA LEU A 83 -10.99 8.33 2.57
C LEU A 83 -9.65 8.50 3.30
N THR A 84 -9.28 7.57 4.17
CA THR A 84 -8.01 7.67 4.91
C THR A 84 -6.89 6.89 4.23
N TRP A 85 -5.77 7.55 3.96
CA TRP A 85 -4.52 6.84 3.67
C TRP A 85 -3.78 6.49 4.96
N ILE A 86 -2.94 5.47 4.87
CA ILE A 86 -1.85 5.24 5.81
C ILE A 86 -0.54 5.76 5.20
N THR A 87 0.44 6.03 6.04
CA THR A 87 1.77 6.45 5.59
C THR A 87 2.70 5.25 5.52
N ARG A 88 3.35 5.07 4.37
CA ARG A 88 4.51 4.18 4.24
C ARG A 88 5.64 4.69 5.15
N ARG A 89 6.63 3.84 5.43
CA ARG A 89 7.84 4.23 6.19
C ARG A 89 8.54 5.50 5.68
N ASN A 90 8.49 5.78 4.37
CA ASN A 90 9.04 7.00 3.77
C ASN A 90 8.03 8.16 3.68
N ARG A 91 6.92 8.10 4.43
CA ARG A 91 5.81 9.07 4.43
C ARG A 91 5.03 9.17 3.12
N THR A 92 5.20 8.24 2.18
CA THR A 92 4.35 8.17 0.98
C THR A 92 2.94 7.71 1.36
N PRO A 93 1.88 8.37 0.88
CA PRO A 93 0.51 7.96 1.13
C PRO A 93 0.17 6.65 0.39
N ILE A 94 -0.44 5.73 1.11
CA ILE A 94 -0.88 4.41 0.66
C ILE A 94 -2.32 4.20 1.10
N TYR A 95 -3.18 3.72 0.22
CA TYR A 95 -4.56 3.36 0.53
C TYR A 95 -4.70 1.86 0.73
N LYS A 96 -5.57 1.45 1.65
CA LYS A 96 -6.01 0.05 1.75
C LYS A 96 -7.05 -0.23 0.68
N ARG A 97 -6.90 -1.33 -0.06
CA ARG A 97 -7.86 -1.76 -1.07
C ARG A 97 -9.27 -1.90 -0.49
N GLU A 98 -9.40 -2.54 0.66
CA GLU A 98 -10.68 -2.70 1.37
C GLU A 98 -11.41 -1.35 1.61
N ALA A 99 -10.66 -0.29 1.92
CA ALA A 99 -11.24 1.03 2.13
C ALA A 99 -11.71 1.67 0.81
N LEU A 100 -10.99 1.42 -0.29
CA LEU A 100 -11.40 1.85 -1.63
C LEU A 100 -12.63 1.08 -2.10
N ASP A 101 -12.69 -0.24 -1.88
CA ASP A 101 -13.84 -1.08 -2.22
C ASP A 101 -15.09 -0.65 -1.44
N ALA A 102 -14.93 -0.35 -0.14
CA ALA A 102 -16.02 0.17 0.68
C ALA A 102 -16.49 1.55 0.22
N PHE A 103 -15.59 2.37 -0.33
CA PHE A 103 -15.93 3.67 -0.91
C PHE A 103 -16.69 3.50 -2.24
N LEU A 104 -16.29 2.58 -3.11
CA LEU A 104 -17.00 2.26 -4.35
C LEU A 104 -18.42 1.75 -4.09
N LYS A 105 -18.60 0.88 -3.09
CA LYS A 105 -19.93 0.34 -2.74
C LYS A 105 -20.90 1.38 -2.17
N LYS A 106 -20.38 2.49 -1.62
CA LYS A 106 -21.19 3.59 -1.07
C LYS A 106 -21.58 4.63 -2.13
N SER A 107 -20.91 4.63 -3.28
CA SER A 107 -21.10 5.60 -4.36
C SER A 107 -22.07 5.06 -5.40
#